data_AF-A0A2E5UHZ3-F1
#
_entry.id   AF-A0A2E5UHZ3-F1
#
_cell.length_a   1.000
_cell.length_b   1.000
_cell.length_c   1.000
_cell.angle_alpha   90.00
_cell.angle_beta   90.00
_cell.angle_gamma   90.00
#
_symmetry.space_group_name_H-M   'P 1'
#
loop_
_entity.id
_entity.type
_entity.pdbx_description
1 polymer ?
#
loop_
_entity_poly.entity_id
_entity_poly.type
_entity_poly.pdbx_seq_one_letter_code
_entity_poly.pdbx_strand_id
1 'polypeptide(L)'
;MLDTVTSIKFGPLPIDVQQKLAALAASYPDDMWFDAESGMIRFGSDFTFSSGRAALKTDANEVISRVANILNSDAAANFEIVVVGHTDNVQPKSSAQRFPTNWELSTARSVSVAKALKANGVDPSRFEIAGFGEYRPLVPNVDGGTKENRRVEIYLRPMNTTYTWETEEATTTETVGVDPIEEPMK
;
A
#
# COMPACT_ATOMS: atom_id res chain seq x y z
N MET A 1 -17.25 13.81 6.27
CA MET A 1 -16.95 12.77 5.26
C MET A 1 -15.50 12.95 4.90
N LEU A 2 -14.65 11.96 5.18
CA LEU A 2 -13.28 11.93 4.69
C LEU A 2 -13.34 11.26 3.32
N ASP A 3 -13.20 12.04 2.26
CA ASP A 3 -13.20 11.50 0.90
C ASP A 3 -11.94 10.63 0.70
N THR A 4 -12.14 9.41 0.21
CA THR A 4 -11.08 8.46 -0.11
C THR A 4 -10.30 8.96 -1.34
N VAL A 5 -9.15 9.58 -1.11
CA VAL A 5 -8.28 10.14 -2.18
C VAL A 5 -7.66 9.05 -3.08
N THR A 6 -7.78 7.79 -2.67
CA THR A 6 -7.55 6.63 -3.51
C THR A 6 -8.89 5.96 -3.77
N SER A 7 -9.41 6.05 -4.98
CA SER A 7 -10.57 5.28 -5.48
C SER A 7 -10.26 3.78 -5.64
N ILE A 8 -9.39 3.26 -4.78
CA ILE A 8 -8.98 1.87 -4.75
C ILE A 8 -10.05 1.12 -3.95
N LYS A 9 -10.88 0.35 -4.65
CA LYS A 9 -11.87 -0.55 -4.05
C LYS A 9 -11.39 -1.99 -4.21
N PHE A 10 -11.12 -2.63 -3.09
CA PHE A 10 -10.86 -4.05 -3.03
C PHE A 10 -12.10 -4.70 -2.41
N GLY A 11 -12.70 -5.66 -3.13
CA GLY A 11 -13.99 -6.27 -2.78
C GLY A 11 -14.06 -6.78 -1.33
N PRO A 12 -15.25 -7.11 -0.82
CA PRO A 12 -15.47 -7.13 0.63
C PRO A 12 -14.58 -8.17 1.30
N LEU A 13 -13.86 -7.71 2.33
CA LEU A 13 -13.12 -8.59 3.22
C LEU A 13 -14.06 -9.61 3.89
N PRO A 14 -13.57 -10.77 4.33
CA PRO A 14 -14.38 -11.68 5.15
C PRO A 14 -14.95 -10.97 6.38
N ILE A 15 -16.20 -11.29 6.74
CA ILE A 15 -16.91 -10.57 7.81
C ILE A 15 -16.21 -10.64 9.16
N ASP A 16 -15.57 -11.76 9.48
CA ASP A 16 -14.84 -11.93 10.73
C ASP A 16 -13.56 -11.07 10.76
N VAL A 17 -12.88 -10.93 9.62
CA VAL A 17 -11.73 -10.03 9.46
C VAL A 17 -12.18 -8.58 9.63
N GLN A 18 -13.29 -8.18 9.01
CA GLN A 18 -13.85 -6.84 9.17
C GLN A 18 -14.18 -6.53 10.64
N GLN A 19 -14.83 -7.46 11.34
CA GLN A 19 -15.19 -7.30 12.75
C GLN A 19 -13.95 -7.18 13.64
N LYS A 20 -12.92 -8.00 13.42
CA LYS A 20 -11.67 -7.94 14.18
C LYS A 20 -10.93 -6.62 13.95
N LEU A 21 -10.85 -6.15 12.70
CA LEU A 21 -10.21 -4.87 12.37
C LEU A 21 -10.99 -3.68 12.91
N ALA A 22 -12.33 -3.71 12.82
CA ALA A 22 -13.19 -2.67 13.38
C ALA A 22 -13.08 -2.60 14.92
N ALA A 23 -13.07 -3.75 15.60
CA ALA A 23 -12.88 -3.82 17.05
C ALA A 23 -11.49 -3.32 17.47
N LEU A 24 -10.46 -3.64 16.68
CA LEU A 24 -9.11 -3.13 16.92
C LEU A 24 -9.07 -1.61 16.75
N ALA A 25 -9.60 -1.07 15.66
CA ALA A 25 -9.65 0.38 15.42
C ALA A 25 -10.43 1.12 16.53
N ALA A 26 -11.53 0.54 17.02
CA ALA A 26 -12.29 1.10 18.14
C ALA A 26 -11.50 1.19 19.46
N SER A 27 -10.43 0.38 19.60
CA SER A 27 -9.52 0.44 20.75
C SER A 27 -8.46 1.55 20.62
N TYR A 28 -8.30 2.15 19.43
CA TYR A 28 -7.32 3.19 19.10
C TYR A 28 -7.96 4.32 18.28
N PRO A 29 -9.02 4.98 18.79
CA PRO A 29 -9.87 5.90 18.00
C PRO A 29 -9.15 7.12 17.43
N ASP A 30 -8.03 7.52 18.03
CA ASP A 30 -7.22 8.68 17.60
C ASP A 30 -6.06 8.30 16.68
N ASP A 31 -5.69 7.02 16.64
CA ASP A 31 -4.43 6.55 16.04
C ASP A 31 -4.63 5.57 14.88
N MET A 32 -5.76 4.85 14.84
CA MET A 32 -6.09 3.83 13.85
C MET A 32 -7.51 4.00 13.33
N TRP A 33 -7.66 4.00 12.00
CA TRP A 33 -8.96 3.96 11.33
C TRP A 33 -9.07 2.71 10.47
N PHE A 34 -10.29 2.17 10.36
CA PHE A 34 -10.61 1.08 9.46
C PHE A 34 -11.84 1.45 8.63
N ASP A 35 -11.73 1.25 7.32
CA ASP A 35 -12.82 1.38 6.37
C ASP A 35 -13.16 0.00 5.79
N ALA A 36 -14.34 -0.50 6.16
CA ALA A 36 -14.82 -1.80 5.73
C ALA A 36 -15.18 -1.86 4.23
N GLU A 37 -15.51 -0.72 3.60
CA GLU A 37 -15.86 -0.69 2.17
C GLU A 37 -14.62 -0.90 1.29
N SER A 38 -13.50 -0.27 1.64
CA SER A 38 -12.25 -0.35 0.88
C SER A 38 -11.26 -1.40 1.40
N GLY A 39 -11.48 -1.93 2.62
CA GLY A 39 -10.52 -2.78 3.31
C GLY A 39 -9.25 -2.03 3.75
N MET A 40 -9.34 -0.69 3.87
CA MET A 40 -8.22 0.18 4.23
C MET A 40 -8.09 0.27 5.75
N ILE A 41 -6.86 0.08 6.23
CA ILE A 41 -6.42 0.45 7.57
C ILE A 41 -5.54 1.69 7.45
N ARG A 42 -5.76 2.70 8.28
CA ARG A 42 -4.96 3.94 8.28
C ARG A 42 -4.38 4.22 9.66
N PHE A 43 -3.13 4.67 9.69
CA PHE A 43 -2.46 5.18 10.87
C PHE A 43 -1.92 6.59 10.65
N GLY A 44 -2.01 7.43 11.69
CA GLY A 44 -1.36 8.73 11.69
C GLY A 44 0.17 8.59 11.77
N SER A 45 0.91 9.42 11.03
CA SER A 45 2.38 9.40 11.06
C SER A 45 2.96 9.81 12.41
N ASP A 46 2.28 10.69 13.14
CA ASP A 46 2.76 11.20 14.44
C ASP A 46 2.64 10.14 15.55
N PHE A 47 1.66 9.25 15.41
CA PHE A 47 1.55 8.04 16.22
C PHE A 47 2.65 7.04 15.86
N THR A 48 2.83 6.79 14.56
CA THR A 48 3.71 5.72 14.05
C THR A 48 5.21 6.05 14.08
N PHE A 49 5.59 7.31 13.86
CA PHE A 49 6.97 7.74 13.69
C PHE A 49 7.26 9.06 14.41
N SER A 50 8.51 9.26 14.81
CA SER A 50 8.99 10.60 15.15
C SER A 50 9.23 11.45 13.89
N SER A 51 9.24 12.77 14.05
CA SER A 51 9.49 13.70 12.94
C SER A 51 10.82 13.41 12.22
N GLY A 52 10.78 13.34 10.89
CA GLY A 52 11.92 13.02 10.03
C GLY A 52 12.47 11.60 10.18
N ARG A 53 11.80 10.71 10.92
CA ARG A 53 12.21 9.32 11.12
C ARG A 53 11.27 8.37 10.37
N ALA A 54 11.84 7.21 10.02
CA ALA A 54 11.12 6.06 9.47
C ALA A 54 11.11 4.86 10.44
N ALA A 55 11.80 4.94 11.58
CA ALA A 55 11.73 3.89 12.60
C ALA A 55 10.40 4.00 13.36
N LEU A 56 9.68 2.87 13.47
CA LEU A 56 8.43 2.80 14.21
C LEU A 56 8.64 3.08 15.70
N LYS A 57 7.72 3.82 16.30
CA LYS A 57 7.60 3.95 17.75
C LYS A 57 7.10 2.64 18.37
N THR A 58 7.38 2.42 19.65
CA THR A 58 7.01 1.20 20.38
C THR A 58 5.51 0.94 20.33
N ASP A 59 4.69 1.93 20.67
CA ASP A 59 3.22 1.79 20.71
C ASP A 59 2.65 1.45 19.33
N ALA A 60 3.20 2.06 18.28
CA ALA A 60 2.80 1.75 16.92
C ALA A 60 3.17 0.32 16.50
N ASN A 61 4.33 -0.16 16.93
CA ASN A 61 4.74 -1.55 16.70
C ASN A 61 3.79 -2.54 17.41
N GLU A 62 3.31 -2.20 18.61
CA GLU A 62 2.29 -3.01 19.30
C GLU A 62 1.01 -3.12 18.47
N VAL A 63 0.47 -2.00 17.98
CA VAL A 63 -0.77 -2.03 17.17
C VAL A 63 -0.57 -2.77 15.85
N ILE A 64 0.58 -2.56 15.19
CA ILE A 64 0.92 -3.28 13.96
C ILE A 64 1.04 -4.79 14.21
N SER A 65 1.53 -5.23 15.36
CA SER A 65 1.55 -6.66 15.70
C SER A 65 0.15 -7.26 15.85
N ARG A 66 -0.80 -6.49 16.41
CA ARG A 66 -2.22 -6.89 16.49
C ARG A 66 -2.87 -6.97 15.11
N VAL A 67 -2.54 -6.04 14.21
CA VAL A 67 -2.95 -6.13 12.80
C VAL A 67 -2.37 -7.39 12.15
N ALA A 68 -1.07 -7.65 12.31
CA ALA A 68 -0.42 -8.85 11.76
C ALA A 68 -1.12 -10.14 12.20
N ASN A 69 -1.51 -10.26 13.47
CA ASN A 69 -2.25 -11.42 13.96
C ASN A 69 -3.58 -11.65 13.22
N ILE A 70 -4.29 -10.57 12.85
CA ILE A 70 -5.52 -10.66 12.06
C ILE A 70 -5.19 -11.08 10.62
N LEU A 71 -4.15 -10.50 10.02
CA LEU A 71 -3.72 -10.78 8.65
C LEU A 71 -3.16 -12.20 8.46
N ASN A 72 -2.72 -12.84 9.54
CA ASN A 72 -2.28 -14.24 9.56
C ASN A 72 -3.42 -15.25 9.67
N SER A 73 -4.66 -14.81 9.86
CA SER A 73 -5.80 -15.74 9.86
C SER A 73 -6.05 -16.33 8.47
N ASP A 74 -6.54 -17.56 8.43
CA ASP A 74 -6.86 -18.26 7.17
C ASP A 74 -7.83 -17.45 6.28
N ALA A 75 -8.79 -16.76 6.91
CA ALA A 75 -9.73 -15.87 6.22
C ALA A 75 -9.02 -14.73 5.48
N ALA A 76 -7.91 -14.21 6.01
CA ALA A 76 -7.14 -13.14 5.41
C ALA A 76 -6.00 -13.63 4.49
N ALA A 77 -5.75 -14.94 4.38
CA ALA A 77 -4.57 -15.48 3.69
C ALA A 77 -4.52 -15.14 2.18
N ASN A 78 -5.68 -15.08 1.52
CA ASN A 78 -5.79 -14.83 0.07
C ASN A 78 -5.81 -13.34 -0.31
N PHE A 79 -5.25 -12.48 0.54
CA PHE A 79 -5.18 -11.04 0.30
C PHE A 79 -3.74 -10.57 0.23
N GLU A 80 -3.43 -9.81 -0.80
CA GLU A 80 -2.25 -8.98 -0.90
C GLU A 80 -2.40 -7.75 -0.01
N ILE A 81 -1.28 -7.29 0.53
CA ILE A 81 -1.17 -6.25 1.53
C ILE A 81 -0.37 -5.10 0.91
N VAL A 82 -1.07 -4.04 0.53
CA VAL A 82 -0.48 -2.86 -0.09
C VAL A 82 -0.23 -1.82 1.00
N VAL A 83 1.04 -1.55 1.31
CA VAL A 83 1.45 -0.58 2.32
C VAL A 83 1.88 0.72 1.65
N VAL A 84 1.19 1.82 1.96
CA VAL A 84 1.33 3.10 1.29
C VAL A 84 1.62 4.22 2.28
N GLY A 85 2.72 4.94 2.05
CA GLY A 85 3.14 6.04 2.89
C GLY A 85 2.83 7.39 2.26
N HIS A 86 2.47 8.37 3.10
CA HIS A 86 2.19 9.73 2.69
C HIS A 86 2.83 10.74 3.65
N THR A 87 3.14 11.92 3.11
CA THR A 87 3.58 13.09 3.88
C THR A 87 2.64 14.27 3.64
N ASP A 88 2.81 15.33 4.42
CA ASP A 88 2.36 16.66 4.03
C ASP A 88 3.41 17.32 3.13
N ASN A 89 3.19 18.61 2.81
CA ASN A 89 4.09 19.42 2.00
C ASN A 89 5.35 19.91 2.73
N VAL A 90 5.58 19.50 3.99
CA VAL A 90 6.72 19.98 4.78
C VAL A 90 7.76 18.89 4.88
N GLN A 91 8.88 19.09 4.18
CA GLN A 91 10.02 18.19 4.29
C GLN A 91 10.82 18.48 5.58
N PRO A 92 10.98 17.49 6.48
CA PRO A 92 11.79 17.68 7.69
C PRO A 92 13.27 17.87 7.35
N LYS A 93 13.87 18.99 7.78
CA LYS A 93 15.31 19.25 7.57
C LYS A 93 16.20 18.15 8.16
N SER A 94 15.78 17.55 9.28
CA SER A 94 16.50 16.46 9.95
C SER A 94 16.54 15.16 9.14
N SER A 95 15.61 14.96 8.21
CA SER A 95 15.60 13.77 7.36
C SER A 95 16.35 13.94 6.05
N ALA A 96 16.60 15.17 5.60
CA ALA A 96 17.09 15.46 4.25
C ALA A 96 18.38 14.72 3.85
N GLN A 97 19.30 14.46 4.80
CA GLN A 97 20.53 13.71 4.51
C GLN A 97 20.26 12.24 4.17
N ARG A 98 19.23 11.63 4.77
CA ARG A 98 18.89 10.21 4.60
C ARG A 98 17.72 9.99 3.64
N PHE A 99 16.79 10.92 3.63
CA PHE A 99 15.57 10.93 2.83
C PHE A 99 15.48 12.32 2.15
N PRO A 100 16.12 12.47 0.97
CA PRO A 100 16.26 13.75 0.30
C PRO A 100 14.95 14.36 -0.20
N THR A 101 13.88 13.57 -0.34
CA THR A 101 12.53 14.06 -0.64
C THR A 101 11.48 13.35 0.21
N ASN A 102 10.26 13.87 0.15
CA ASN A 102 9.09 13.25 0.76
C ASN A 102 8.73 11.88 0.14
N TRP A 103 9.14 11.59 -1.10
CA TRP A 103 9.00 10.25 -1.67
C TRP A 103 9.87 9.21 -0.95
N GLU A 104 11.15 9.48 -0.70
CA GLU A 104 12.00 8.53 0.02
C GLU A 104 11.55 8.36 1.47
N LEU A 105 11.14 9.45 2.14
CA LEU A 105 10.66 9.37 3.53
C LEU A 105 9.38 8.54 3.64
N SER A 106 8.39 8.81 2.78
CA SER A 106 7.13 8.05 2.77
C SER A 106 7.36 6.58 2.43
N THR A 107 8.16 6.28 1.40
CA THR A 107 8.47 4.89 1.02
C THR A 107 9.22 4.15 2.14
N ALA A 108 10.19 4.80 2.78
CA ALA A 108 10.92 4.20 3.89
C ALA A 108 10.03 3.89 5.11
N ARG A 109 9.01 4.72 5.36
CA ARG A 109 8.00 4.47 6.38
C ARG A 109 7.14 3.26 6.03
N SER A 110 6.69 3.14 4.78
CA SER A 110 5.96 1.96 4.29
C SER A 110 6.79 0.68 4.45
N VAL A 111 8.07 0.71 4.09
CA VAL A 111 9.00 -0.42 4.29
C VAL A 111 9.09 -0.80 5.76
N SER A 112 9.08 0.17 6.67
CA SER A 112 9.18 -0.10 8.11
C SER A 112 7.93 -0.76 8.67
N VAL A 113 6.74 -0.37 8.20
CA VAL A 113 5.47 -1.05 8.51
C VAL A 113 5.46 -2.48 7.94
N ALA A 114 5.84 -2.67 6.68
CA ALA A 114 5.92 -4.00 6.07
C ALA A 114 6.92 -4.91 6.81
N LYS A 115 8.07 -4.39 7.23
CA LYS A 115 9.04 -5.13 8.05
C LYS A 115 8.47 -5.53 9.41
N ALA A 116 7.69 -4.66 10.05
CA ALA A 116 7.04 -4.99 11.31
C ALA A 116 5.96 -6.08 11.14
N LEU A 117 5.15 -6.00 10.08
CA LEU A 117 4.18 -7.05 9.74
C LEU A 117 4.90 -8.39 9.48
N LYS A 118 5.97 -8.38 8.68
CA LYS A 118 6.82 -9.55 8.41
C LYS A 118 7.41 -10.15 9.68
N ALA A 119 7.91 -9.30 10.59
CA ALA A 119 8.48 -9.74 11.86
C ALA A 119 7.44 -10.45 12.74
N ASN A 120 6.15 -10.17 12.53
CA ASN A 120 5.02 -10.82 13.19
C ASN A 120 4.38 -11.92 12.32
N GLY A 121 5.13 -12.50 11.39
CA GLY A 121 4.74 -13.73 10.68
C GLY A 121 3.93 -13.55 9.39
N VAL A 122 3.61 -12.31 9.00
CA VAL A 122 2.93 -12.07 7.71
C VAL A 122 3.86 -12.45 6.56
N ASP A 123 3.37 -13.28 5.65
CA ASP A 123 4.13 -13.78 4.50
C ASP A 123 4.61 -12.60 3.61
N PRO A 124 5.93 -12.43 3.42
CA PRO A 124 6.47 -11.37 2.59
C PRO A 124 6.06 -11.43 1.12
N SER A 125 5.63 -12.59 0.61
CA SER A 125 5.13 -12.74 -0.77
C SER A 125 3.86 -11.91 -1.03
N ARG A 126 3.18 -11.50 0.03
CA ARG A 126 1.92 -10.75 -0.01
C ARG A 126 2.10 -9.23 -0.04
N PHE A 127 3.32 -8.70 0.02
CA PHE A 127 3.51 -7.24 0.15
C PHE A 127 3.70 -6.51 -1.18
N GLU A 128 2.92 -5.45 -1.35
CA GLU A 128 3.23 -4.33 -2.24
C GLU A 128 3.56 -3.11 -1.37
N ILE A 129 4.62 -2.36 -1.70
CA ILE A 129 5.09 -1.24 -0.88
C ILE A 129 5.24 0.00 -1.77
N ALA A 130 4.55 1.08 -1.40
CA ALA A 130 4.58 2.34 -2.14
C ALA A 130 4.74 3.55 -1.21
N GLY A 131 5.20 4.66 -1.77
CA GLY A 131 5.23 5.96 -1.11
C GLY A 131 4.83 7.06 -2.09
N PHE A 132 3.78 7.81 -1.76
CA PHE A 132 3.28 8.89 -2.61
C PHE A 132 3.84 10.27 -2.26
N GLY A 133 4.65 10.37 -1.19
CA GLY A 133 5.08 11.66 -0.66
C GLY A 133 3.88 12.55 -0.36
N GLU A 134 3.97 13.81 -0.79
CA GLU A 134 2.96 14.85 -0.56
C GLU A 134 1.88 14.92 -1.64
N TYR A 135 2.02 14.14 -2.71
CA TYR A 135 1.26 14.29 -3.96
C TYR A 135 -0.11 13.61 -3.97
N ARG A 136 -0.49 12.95 -2.86
CA ARG A 136 -1.84 12.41 -2.62
C ARG A 136 -2.36 12.83 -1.25
N PRO A 137 -2.62 14.14 -1.06
CA PRO A 137 -3.10 14.66 0.21
C PRO A 137 -4.57 14.30 0.41
N LEU A 138 -4.96 13.94 1.65
CA LEU A 138 -6.38 13.76 2.02
C LEU A 138 -7.14 15.08 2.03
N VAL A 139 -6.45 16.13 2.47
CA VAL A 139 -7.00 17.47 2.62
C VAL A 139 -5.98 18.47 2.10
N PRO A 140 -6.40 19.67 1.63
CA PRO A 140 -5.46 20.68 1.18
C PRO A 140 -4.35 20.94 2.22
N ASN A 141 -3.10 21.06 1.75
CA ASN A 141 -2.00 21.44 2.61
C ASN A 141 -2.11 22.92 3.00
N VAL A 142 -1.66 23.26 4.20
CA VAL A 142 -1.52 24.64 4.68
C VAL A 142 -0.04 24.97 4.92
N ASP A 143 0.24 26.25 5.13
CA ASP A 143 1.57 26.69 5.54
C ASP A 143 1.96 26.04 6.87
N GLY A 144 3.11 25.37 6.89
CA GLY A 144 3.56 24.61 8.06
C GLY A 144 3.12 23.14 8.12
N GLY A 145 2.35 22.67 7.13
CA GLY A 145 1.99 21.27 6.96
C GLY A 145 0.65 20.89 7.58
N THR A 146 0.10 19.76 7.12
CA THR A 146 -1.22 19.27 7.52
C THR A 146 -1.13 17.85 8.05
N LYS A 147 -1.43 17.66 9.33
CA LYS A 147 -1.19 16.38 10.03
C LYS A 147 -1.96 15.20 9.44
N GLU A 148 -3.16 15.46 8.93
CA GLU A 148 -4.04 14.47 8.31
C GLU A 148 -3.41 13.85 7.06
N ASN A 149 -2.54 14.60 6.37
CA ASN A 149 -1.83 14.12 5.18
C ASN A 149 -0.64 13.21 5.55
N ARG A 150 -0.08 13.35 6.76
CA ARG A 150 1.01 12.50 7.26
C ARG A 150 0.43 11.19 7.79
N ARG A 151 0.44 10.14 6.98
CA ARG A 151 -0.19 8.85 7.32
C ARG A 151 0.47 7.67 6.62
N VAL A 152 0.18 6.47 7.12
CA VAL A 152 0.40 5.22 6.40
C VAL A 152 -0.93 4.50 6.26
N GLU A 153 -1.20 3.99 5.06
CA GLU A 153 -2.39 3.23 4.72
C GLU A 153 -1.98 1.81 4.36
N ILE A 154 -2.77 0.83 4.79
CA ILE A 154 -2.63 -0.58 4.44
C ILE A 154 -3.92 -0.98 3.77
N TYR A 155 -3.85 -1.47 2.54
CA TYR A 155 -5.00 -1.97 1.81
C TYR A 155 -4.90 -3.49 1.66
N LEU A 156 -6.04 -4.15 1.74
CA LEU A 156 -6.16 -5.58 1.53
C LEU A 156 -6.82 -5.84 0.18
N ARG A 157 -6.03 -6.31 -0.79
CA ARG A 157 -6.46 -6.62 -2.17
C ARG A 157 -6.62 -8.13 -2.34
N PRO A 158 -7.77 -8.65 -2.80
CA PRO A 158 -7.89 -10.06 -3.16
C PRO A 158 -6.78 -10.45 -4.15
N MET A 159 -6.06 -11.54 -3.85
CA MET A 159 -5.12 -12.11 -4.81
C MET A 159 -5.92 -12.83 -5.90
N ASN A 160 -5.97 -12.25 -7.10
CA ASN A 160 -6.47 -12.93 -8.29
C ASN A 160 -5.45 -13.98 -8.74
N THR A 161 -5.62 -15.21 -8.28
CA THR A 161 -4.86 -16.37 -8.75
C THR A 161 -5.34 -16.80 -10.14
N THR A 162 -4.98 -16.06 -11.20
CA THR A 162 -4.80 -16.65 -12.54
C THR A 162 -4.04 -15.69 -13.46
N TYR A 163 -2.73 -15.91 -13.63
CA TYR A 163 -2.05 -15.63 -14.89
C TYR A 163 -1.70 -16.97 -15.51
N THR A 164 -2.66 -17.59 -16.19
CA THR A 164 -2.35 -18.60 -17.20
C THR A 164 -1.85 -17.85 -18.41
N TRP A 165 -0.53 -17.79 -18.58
CA TRP A 165 0.03 -17.52 -19.89
C TRP A 165 -0.29 -18.77 -20.72
N GLU A 166 -1.40 -18.77 -21.46
CA GLU A 166 -1.59 -19.73 -22.55
C GLU A 166 -0.50 -19.41 -23.57
N THR A 167 0.58 -20.20 -23.54
CA THR A 167 1.49 -20.28 -24.67
C THR A 167 0.70 -20.91 -25.80
N GLU A 168 0.11 -20.11 -26.69
CA GLU A 168 -0.28 -20.58 -28.01
C GLU A 168 0.96 -21.22 -28.64
N GLU A 169 0.94 -22.55 -28.76
CA GLU A 169 1.93 -23.28 -29.53
C GLU A 169 1.94 -22.69 -30.95
N ALA A 170 3.09 -22.17 -31.37
CA ALA A 170 3.31 -21.69 -32.71
C ALA A 170 3.00 -22.81 -33.72
N THR A 171 1.82 -22.74 -34.33
CA THR A 171 1.41 -23.69 -35.35
C THR A 171 2.22 -23.39 -36.61
N THR A 172 3.12 -24.30 -36.94
CA THR A 172 3.93 -24.25 -38.16
C THR A 172 3.05 -24.73 -39.32
N THR A 173 2.80 -23.89 -40.31
CA THR A 173 2.30 -24.37 -41.61
C THR A 173 2.96 -23.60 -42.75
N GLU A 174 3.72 -24.33 -43.56
CA GLU A 174 4.39 -23.88 -44.78
C GLU A 174 3.42 -23.63 -45.96
N THR A 175 3.70 -22.52 -46.66
CA THR A 175 3.63 -22.22 -48.11
C THR A 175 2.34 -22.33 -48.92
N VAL A 176 1.93 -21.21 -49.56
CA VAL A 176 1.70 -21.08 -51.02
C VAL A 176 2.06 -19.63 -51.44
N GLY A 177 2.92 -19.47 -52.45
CA GLY A 177 3.38 -18.17 -52.95
C GLY A 177 2.53 -17.57 -54.09
N VAL A 178 2.59 -16.24 -54.25
CA VAL A 178 2.34 -15.53 -55.52
C VAL A 178 3.16 -14.22 -55.56
N ASP A 179 4.09 -14.18 -56.53
CA ASP A 179 4.75 -13.12 -57.30
C ASP A 179 5.43 -11.86 -56.70
N PRO A 180 6.52 -11.37 -57.35
CA PRO A 180 7.35 -10.29 -56.87
C PRO A 180 6.71 -8.92 -57.12
N ILE A 181 6.79 -8.04 -56.14
CA ILE A 181 6.45 -6.62 -56.30
C ILE A 181 7.54 -5.99 -57.19
N GLU A 182 7.16 -5.59 -58.40
CA GLU A 182 7.98 -4.71 -59.25
C GLU A 182 8.26 -3.40 -58.51
N GLU A 183 9.54 -3.00 -58.47
CA GLU A 183 9.92 -1.64 -58.14
C GLU A 183 9.48 -0.67 -59.26
N PRO A 184 8.90 0.49 -58.94
CA PRO A 184 9.04 1.65 -59.80
C PRO A 184 10.27 2.47 -59.39
N MET A 185 11.20 2.50 -60.33
CA MET A 185 12.44 3.26 -60.44
C MET A 185 12.39 4.77 -60.10
N LYS A 186 13.54 5.23 -59.57
CA LYS A 186 14.19 6.56 -59.53
C LYS A 186 13.83 7.54 -58.44
#